data_AF-A0A1H6LXM6-F1
#
_entry.id   AF-A0A1H6LXM6-F1
#
_cell.length_a   1.000
_cell.length_b   1.000
_cell.length_c   1.000
_cell.angle_alpha   90.00
_cell.angle_beta   90.00
_cell.angle_gamma   90.00
#
_symmetry.space_group_name_H-M   'P 1'
#
loop_
_entity.id
_entity.type
_entity.pdbx_description
1 polymer ?
#
loop_
_entity_poly.entity_id
_entity_poly.type
_entity_poly.pdbx_seq_one_letter_code
_entity_poly.pdbx_strand_id
1 'polypeptide(L)'
;MIYLAISNNAQKNAKKNALKQNITTLRNRVDELGVAEPIIQQQGLERIVVQLPGVQDTARAKEILGAVATLEFRLVDERNDPQTAIQSGRMPIGSKLYYFKDGRPLLLKNRVIATGENITGAASGVDDRSAPMVNITLDSIGGRAMLDTTKKYLKHRMAVVFIENKVETIIKNGKTIKKRTTTKDIINAATIEGVFSSRFQITGIDSGREARNLALLLRAGSLSTPIEIIEERTIGPSLGADNIEKGVLSVIIGFMLVLIFMAMRYRVFGLVANIALTLNLAMIVAVLSLLQATLTLPGIAGIVLTVGMAVDANVLIFERIKEELGSNSDIQKAISSGYDKALLTIADANITTLIAALVLFSFGTGPIKGFAITLSIGIITSMFTAIIVSRAIINKIYGGKKHQELSI
;
A
#
# COMPACT_ATOMS: atom_id res chain seq x y z
N MET A 1 -8.43 -16.32 45.06
CA MET A 1 -8.85 -15.75 43.76
C MET A 1 -8.14 -16.50 42.65
N ILE A 2 -8.87 -17.24 41.82
CA ILE A 2 -8.30 -17.88 40.62
C ILE A 2 -8.42 -16.86 39.50
N TYR A 3 -7.28 -16.35 38.99
CA TYR A 3 -7.28 -15.49 37.82
C TYR A 3 -7.20 -16.37 36.57
N LEU A 4 -8.28 -16.37 35.78
CA LEU A 4 -8.27 -16.94 34.43
C LEU A 4 -7.44 -16.02 33.52
N ALA A 5 -6.22 -16.43 33.21
CA ALA A 5 -5.38 -15.76 32.22
C ALA A 5 -5.58 -16.42 30.85
N ILE A 6 -5.81 -15.60 29.82
CA ILE A 6 -5.88 -16.09 28.43
C ILE A 6 -4.49 -16.59 28.02
N SER A 7 -4.39 -17.83 27.54
CA SER A 7 -3.14 -18.40 27.02
C SER A 7 -2.51 -17.53 25.93
N ASN A 8 -1.19 -17.42 25.92
CA ASN A 8 -0.42 -16.67 24.91
C ASN A 8 -0.76 -17.11 23.47
N ASN A 9 -1.05 -18.41 23.26
CA ASN A 9 -1.47 -18.92 21.95
C ASN A 9 -2.87 -18.41 21.56
N ALA A 10 -3.80 -18.37 22.51
CA ALA A 10 -5.14 -17.83 22.26
C ALA A 10 -5.10 -16.33 21.95
N GLN A 11 -4.26 -15.56 22.65
CA GLN A 11 -4.06 -14.14 22.34
C GLN A 11 -3.46 -13.93 20.94
N LYS A 12 -2.43 -14.69 20.57
CA LYS A 12 -1.79 -14.58 19.26
C LYS A 12 -2.77 -14.93 18.13
N ASN A 13 -3.58 -15.97 18.30
CA ASN A 13 -4.60 -16.36 17.34
C ASN A 13 -5.70 -15.31 17.22
N ALA A 14 -6.16 -14.74 18.35
CA ALA A 14 -7.15 -13.67 18.35
C ALA A 14 -6.63 -12.42 17.60
N LYS A 15 -5.39 -12.00 17.87
CA LYS A 15 -4.74 -10.88 17.15
C LYS A 15 -4.64 -11.17 15.65
N LYS A 16 -4.19 -12.36 15.26
CA LYS A 16 -4.06 -12.77 13.85
C LYS A 16 -5.41 -12.77 13.13
N ASN A 17 -6.45 -13.29 13.76
CA ASN A 17 -7.80 -13.33 13.19
C ASN A 17 -8.38 -11.92 13.05
N ALA A 18 -8.26 -11.08 14.09
CA ALA A 18 -8.69 -9.69 14.04
C ALA A 18 -7.97 -8.91 12.92
N LEU A 19 -6.67 -9.12 12.76
CA LEU A 19 -5.90 -8.47 11.69
C LEU A 19 -6.34 -8.92 10.30
N LYS A 20 -6.55 -10.24 10.10
CA LYS A 20 -7.03 -10.79 8.82
C LYS A 20 -8.42 -10.25 8.45
N GLN A 21 -9.30 -10.15 9.44
CA GLN A 21 -10.63 -9.57 9.24
C GLN A 21 -10.52 -8.09 8.88
N ASN A 22 -9.78 -7.30 9.65
CA ASN A 22 -9.58 -5.87 9.36
C ASN A 22 -8.94 -5.62 7.99
N ILE A 23 -8.01 -6.47 7.53
CA ILE A 23 -7.44 -6.38 6.17
C ILE A 23 -8.52 -6.57 5.10
N THR A 24 -9.43 -7.53 5.31
CA THR A 24 -10.55 -7.80 4.40
C THR A 24 -11.53 -6.63 4.39
N THR A 25 -11.89 -6.10 5.56
CA THR A 25 -12.72 -4.91 5.71
C THR A 25 -12.09 -3.68 5.04
N LEU A 26 -10.79 -3.45 5.26
CA LEU A 26 -10.06 -2.35 4.62
C LEU A 26 -10.03 -2.50 3.10
N ARG A 27 -9.88 -3.73 2.59
CA ARG A 27 -9.92 -3.96 1.13
C ARG A 27 -11.26 -3.53 0.54
N ASN A 28 -12.36 -4.02 1.10
CA ASN A 28 -13.70 -3.61 0.66
C ASN A 28 -13.88 -2.09 0.73
N ARG A 29 -13.39 -1.45 1.80
CA ARG A 29 -13.45 0.02 1.96
C ARG A 29 -12.66 0.79 0.93
N VAL A 30 -11.50 0.27 0.51
CA VAL A 30 -10.70 0.92 -0.51
C VAL A 30 -11.30 0.73 -1.90
N ASP A 31 -11.89 -0.43 -2.18
CA ASP A 31 -12.61 -0.67 -3.44
C ASP A 31 -13.75 0.36 -3.61
N GLU A 32 -14.44 0.70 -2.52
CA GLU A 32 -15.49 1.72 -2.48
C GLU A 32 -14.97 3.16 -2.68
N LEU A 33 -13.69 3.43 -2.42
CA LEU A 33 -13.06 4.70 -2.73
C LEU A 33 -12.78 4.87 -4.24
N GLY A 34 -12.94 3.80 -5.03
CA GLY A 34 -12.66 3.82 -6.47
C GLY A 34 -11.17 3.92 -6.80
N VAL A 35 -10.31 3.48 -5.88
CA VAL A 35 -8.85 3.49 -6.05
C VAL A 35 -8.42 2.32 -6.93
N ALA A 36 -7.66 2.59 -7.98
CA ALA A 36 -7.07 1.53 -8.80
C ALA A 36 -5.91 0.88 -8.03
N GLU A 37 -5.92 -0.45 -7.90
CA GLU A 37 -4.79 -1.26 -7.38
C GLU A 37 -4.26 -0.87 -5.97
N PRO A 38 -5.09 -0.88 -4.93
CA PRO A 38 -4.62 -0.59 -3.59
C PRO A 38 -3.75 -1.70 -3.00
N ILE A 39 -2.67 -1.32 -2.32
CA ILE A 39 -1.81 -2.26 -1.61
C ILE A 39 -2.16 -2.26 -0.13
N ILE A 40 -2.79 -3.35 0.33
CA ILE A 40 -3.15 -3.55 1.74
C ILE A 40 -2.42 -4.80 2.23
N GLN A 41 -1.43 -4.60 3.09
CA GLN A 41 -0.55 -5.66 3.56
C GLN A 41 -0.38 -5.63 5.08
N GLN A 42 -0.29 -6.82 5.67
CA GLN A 42 0.10 -6.97 7.08
C GLN A 42 1.58 -6.57 7.26
N GLN A 43 1.85 -5.74 8.26
CA GLN A 43 3.21 -5.40 8.69
C GLN A 43 3.39 -5.83 10.15
N GLY A 44 4.15 -6.91 10.36
CA GLY A 44 4.33 -7.48 11.70
C GLY A 44 3.04 -8.07 12.28
N LEU A 45 2.89 -8.07 13.60
CA LEU A 45 1.76 -8.72 14.29
C LEU A 45 0.54 -7.80 14.50
N GLU A 46 0.72 -6.49 14.43
CA GLU A 46 -0.29 -5.51 14.88
C GLU A 46 -0.47 -4.32 13.93
N ARG A 47 0.18 -4.30 12.76
CA ARG A 47 0.09 -3.19 11.81
C ARG A 47 -0.38 -3.64 10.44
N ILE A 48 -1.04 -2.71 9.75
CA ILE A 48 -1.48 -2.85 8.36
C ILE A 48 -0.93 -1.64 7.62
N VAL A 49 -0.25 -1.89 6.51
CA VAL A 49 0.17 -0.86 5.57
C VAL A 49 -0.89 -0.77 4.49
N VAL A 50 -1.42 0.44 4.27
CA VAL A 50 -2.39 0.75 3.22
C VAL A 50 -1.76 1.79 2.30
N GLN A 51 -1.65 1.48 1.01
CA GLN A 51 -1.19 2.40 -0.02
C GLN A 51 -2.31 2.62 -1.02
N LEU A 52 -2.65 3.88 -1.24
CA LEU A 52 -3.76 4.30 -2.08
C LEU A 52 -3.22 5.16 -3.23
N PRO A 53 -2.80 4.56 -4.36
CA PRO A 53 -2.29 5.33 -5.48
C PRO A 53 -3.39 6.20 -6.09
N GLY A 54 -3.08 7.45 -6.42
CA GLY A 54 -4.01 8.35 -7.11
C GLY A 54 -5.14 8.94 -6.26
N VAL A 55 -5.17 8.71 -4.94
CA VAL A 55 -6.14 9.38 -4.05
C VAL A 55 -5.81 10.86 -3.93
N GLN A 56 -6.75 11.70 -4.35
CA GLN A 56 -6.62 13.16 -4.26
C GLN A 56 -7.06 13.70 -2.90
N ASP A 57 -8.11 13.12 -2.31
CA ASP A 57 -8.67 13.53 -1.02
C ASP A 57 -8.28 12.53 0.08
N THR A 58 -7.14 12.79 0.71
CA THR A 58 -6.64 11.96 1.81
C THR A 58 -7.49 12.07 3.06
N ALA A 59 -8.17 13.21 3.28
CA ALA A 59 -9.04 13.40 4.44
C ALA A 59 -10.27 12.49 4.35
N ARG A 60 -10.90 12.42 3.18
CA ARG A 60 -12.02 11.53 2.92
C ARG A 60 -11.63 10.05 2.98
N ALA A 61 -10.45 9.70 2.46
CA ALA A 61 -9.93 8.34 2.58
C ALA A 61 -9.71 7.95 4.05
N LYS A 62 -9.21 8.87 4.89
CA LYS A 62 -9.04 8.63 6.34
C LYS A 62 -10.37 8.44 7.04
N GLU A 63 -11.39 9.23 6.71
CA GLU A 63 -12.72 9.10 7.29
C GLU A 63 -13.28 7.70 7.02
N ILE A 64 -13.22 7.25 5.76
CA ILE A 64 -13.76 5.95 5.35
C ILE A 64 -12.94 4.78 5.91
N LEU A 65 -11.61 4.88 5.94
CA LEU A 65 -10.76 3.80 6.42
C LEU A 65 -10.67 3.74 7.94
N GLY A 66 -10.64 4.89 8.62
CA GLY A 66 -10.48 5.00 10.07
C GLY A 66 -11.78 4.91 10.86
N ALA A 67 -12.95 5.18 10.25
CA ALA A 67 -14.22 5.10 10.96
C ALA A 67 -14.59 3.65 11.31
N VAL A 68 -14.57 3.31 12.59
CA VAL A 68 -15.18 2.07 13.10
C VAL A 68 -16.67 2.34 13.24
N ALA A 69 -17.39 2.28 12.14
CA ALA A 69 -18.84 2.37 12.12
C ALA A 69 -19.43 0.96 12.25
N THR A 70 -20.16 0.71 13.34
CA THR A 70 -20.99 -0.49 13.49
C THR A 70 -22.44 -0.05 13.59
N LEU A 71 -23.34 -0.78 12.92
CA LEU A 71 -24.77 -0.62 13.13
C LEU A 71 -25.32 -1.66 14.08
N GLU A 72 -26.35 -1.26 14.82
CA GLU A 72 -27.22 -2.14 15.57
C GLU A 72 -28.69 -1.83 15.26
N PHE A 73 -29.45 -2.85 14.88
CA PHE A 73 -30.90 -2.77 14.74
C PHE A 73 -31.54 -3.17 16.07
N ARG A 74 -32.37 -2.29 16.64
CA ARG A 74 -33.00 -2.47 17.95
C ARG A 74 -34.48 -2.09 17.91
N LEU A 75 -35.33 -2.77 18.66
CA LEU A 75 -36.71 -2.34 18.86
C LEU A 75 -36.75 -1.11 19.77
N VAL A 76 -37.67 -0.19 19.49
CA VAL A 76 -37.99 0.92 20.40
C VAL A 76 -38.78 0.37 21.58
N ASP A 77 -38.52 0.91 22.77
CA ASP A 77 -39.35 0.67 23.94
C ASP A 77 -40.51 1.67 23.99
N GLU A 78 -41.66 1.24 23.50
CA GLU A 78 -42.87 2.09 23.46
C GLU A 78 -43.65 2.11 24.78
N ARG A 79 -43.32 1.22 25.73
CA ARG A 79 -44.06 1.10 26.99
C ARG A 79 -43.59 2.07 28.06
N ASN A 80 -42.35 2.55 27.95
CA ASN A 80 -41.71 3.39 28.95
C ASN A 80 -41.39 4.75 28.34
N ASP A 81 -41.54 5.80 29.14
CA ASP A 81 -41.24 7.16 28.72
C ASP A 81 -39.74 7.49 28.90
N PRO A 82 -39.02 7.93 27.85
CA PRO A 82 -37.63 8.36 27.95
C PRO A 82 -37.41 9.51 28.93
N GLN A 83 -38.36 10.45 29.07
CA GLN A 83 -38.19 11.62 29.96
C GLN A 83 -38.19 11.21 31.43
N THR A 84 -39.10 10.31 31.80
CA THR A 84 -39.14 9.71 33.14
C THR A 84 -37.84 8.98 33.49
N ALA A 85 -37.24 8.28 32.52
CA ALA A 85 -35.96 7.59 32.70
C ALA A 85 -34.79 8.56 32.91
N ILE A 86 -34.78 9.70 32.21
CA ILE A 86 -33.78 10.77 32.37
C ILE A 86 -33.89 11.43 33.74
N GLN A 87 -35.11 11.81 34.13
CA GLN A 87 -35.36 12.54 35.39
C GLN A 87 -35.09 11.68 36.63
N SER A 88 -35.47 10.40 36.58
CA SER A 88 -35.27 9.47 37.70
C SER A 88 -33.84 8.89 37.77
N GLY A 89 -33.05 9.02 36.70
CA GLY A 89 -31.75 8.38 36.57
C GLY A 89 -31.79 6.84 36.54
N ARG A 90 -32.98 6.23 36.48
CA ARG A 90 -33.19 4.77 36.51
C ARG A 90 -33.72 4.29 35.17
N MET A 91 -32.98 3.39 34.53
CA MET A 91 -33.38 2.81 33.25
C MET A 91 -34.37 1.66 33.46
N PRO A 92 -35.48 1.60 32.69
CA PRO A 92 -36.38 0.45 32.70
C PRO A 92 -35.64 -0.86 32.39
N ILE A 93 -36.06 -1.95 33.04
CA ILE A 93 -35.45 -3.26 32.85
C ILE A 93 -35.57 -3.67 31.38
N GLY A 94 -34.43 -4.08 30.79
CA GLY A 94 -34.38 -4.52 29.40
C GLY A 94 -34.31 -3.39 28.37
N SER A 95 -34.14 -2.14 28.81
CA SER A 95 -34.04 -0.98 27.92
C SER A 95 -32.80 -0.14 28.20
N LYS A 96 -32.37 0.61 27.19
CA LYS A 96 -31.26 1.56 27.22
C LYS A 96 -31.68 2.86 26.55
N LEU A 97 -31.20 3.97 27.09
CA LEU A 97 -31.40 5.29 26.54
C LEU A 97 -30.36 5.57 25.46
N TYR A 98 -30.83 6.04 24.32
CA TYR A 98 -30.03 6.53 23.20
C TYR A 98 -30.56 7.90 22.77
N TYR A 99 -29.77 8.62 21.99
CA TYR A 99 -30.11 9.95 21.51
C TYR A 99 -30.04 10.00 19.99
N PHE A 100 -30.94 10.76 19.37
CA PHE A 100 -30.78 11.23 18.00
C PHE A 100 -29.68 12.30 17.95
N LYS A 101 -29.16 12.58 16.75
CA LYS A 101 -28.16 13.65 16.53
C LYS A 101 -28.64 15.05 16.99
N ASP A 102 -29.94 15.27 16.99
CA ASP A 102 -30.58 16.51 17.47
C ASP A 102 -30.80 16.55 19.00
N GLY A 103 -30.33 15.54 19.73
CA GLY A 103 -30.43 15.44 21.18
C GLY A 103 -31.76 14.87 21.69
N ARG A 104 -32.71 14.50 20.82
CA ARG A 104 -33.94 13.86 21.26
C ARG A 104 -33.65 12.47 21.86
N PRO A 105 -34.17 12.15 23.06
CA PRO A 105 -33.98 10.84 23.66
C PRO A 105 -34.95 9.80 23.10
N LEU A 106 -34.50 8.55 23.00
CA LEU A 106 -35.34 7.40 22.69
C LEU A 106 -34.88 6.17 23.49
N LEU A 107 -35.83 5.47 24.10
CA LEU A 107 -35.55 4.20 24.77
C LEU A 107 -35.59 3.07 23.75
N LEU A 108 -34.54 2.26 23.74
CA LEU A 108 -34.41 1.08 22.89
C LEU A 108 -34.28 -0.18 23.75
N LYS A 109 -34.82 -1.29 23.27
CA LYS A 109 -34.62 -2.59 23.90
C LYS A 109 -33.15 -3.01 23.86
N ASN A 110 -32.71 -3.72 24.90
CA ASN A 110 -31.34 -4.19 25.06
C ASN A 110 -30.94 -5.22 24.01
N ARG A 111 -31.91 -5.99 23.51
CA ARG A 111 -31.68 -7.02 22.50
C ARG A 111 -31.38 -6.38 21.16
N VAL A 112 -30.23 -6.73 20.59
CA VAL A 112 -29.86 -6.41 19.21
C VAL A 112 -30.51 -7.45 18.30
N ILE A 113 -31.18 -6.99 17.25
CA ILE A 113 -31.87 -7.82 16.25
C ILE A 113 -30.85 -8.33 15.23
N ALA A 114 -30.09 -7.41 14.65
CA ALA A 114 -29.02 -7.66 13.70
C ALA A 114 -27.95 -6.57 13.87
N THR A 115 -26.73 -6.86 13.42
CA THR A 115 -25.61 -5.90 13.42
C THR A 115 -25.16 -5.60 11.99
N GLY A 116 -24.28 -4.61 11.84
CA GLY A 116 -23.61 -4.33 10.57
C GLY A 116 -22.85 -5.53 9.98
N GLU A 117 -22.42 -6.49 10.79
CA GLU A 117 -21.74 -7.72 10.32
C GLU A 117 -22.66 -8.63 9.51
N ASN A 118 -23.97 -8.53 9.74
CA ASN A 118 -24.95 -9.30 8.99
C ASN A 118 -25.30 -8.66 7.65
N ILE A 119 -24.75 -7.50 7.29
CA ILE A 119 -25.05 -6.81 6.03
C ILE A 119 -24.16 -7.37 4.92
N THR A 120 -24.79 -7.92 3.88
CA THR A 120 -24.11 -8.44 2.68
C THR A 120 -24.17 -7.46 1.52
N GLY A 121 -25.11 -6.50 1.54
CA GLY A 121 -25.20 -5.45 0.55
C GLY A 121 -25.99 -4.25 1.08
N ALA A 122 -25.57 -3.06 0.67
CA ALA A 122 -26.33 -1.84 0.88
C ALA A 122 -26.25 -0.98 -0.37
N ALA A 123 -27.33 -0.34 -0.80
CA ALA A 123 -27.35 0.53 -1.97
C ALA A 123 -28.22 1.76 -1.72
N SER A 124 -27.73 2.95 -2.06
CA SER A 124 -28.55 4.16 -2.04
C SER A 124 -29.53 4.13 -3.20
N GLY A 125 -30.77 4.51 -2.95
CA GLY A 125 -31.82 4.63 -3.95
C GLY A 125 -32.74 5.79 -3.63
N VAL A 126 -33.86 5.83 -4.33
CA VAL A 126 -34.96 6.77 -4.12
C VAL A 126 -36.23 5.96 -3.97
N ASP A 127 -37.07 6.32 -3.01
CA ASP A 127 -38.36 5.68 -2.81
C ASP A 127 -39.40 6.16 -3.85
N ASP A 128 -40.62 5.60 -3.77
CA ASP A 128 -41.73 5.93 -4.68
C ASP A 128 -42.14 7.42 -4.63
N ARG A 129 -41.72 8.16 -3.61
CA ARG A 129 -41.98 9.59 -3.42
C ARG A 129 -40.77 10.45 -3.80
N SER A 130 -39.77 9.87 -4.46
CA SER A 130 -38.49 10.52 -4.78
C SER A 130 -37.70 10.98 -3.54
N ALA A 131 -37.94 10.39 -2.38
CA ALA A 131 -37.15 10.63 -1.17
C ALA A 131 -35.93 9.68 -1.10
N PRO A 132 -34.76 10.15 -0.63
CA PRO A 132 -33.57 9.31 -0.49
C PRO A 132 -33.80 8.12 0.44
N MET A 133 -33.34 6.93 0.02
CA MET A 133 -33.40 5.70 0.83
C MET A 133 -32.13 4.86 0.68
N VAL A 134 -31.95 3.89 1.59
CA VAL A 134 -30.90 2.86 1.48
C VAL A 134 -31.53 1.48 1.54
N ASN A 135 -31.36 0.71 0.48
CA ASN A 135 -31.71 -0.71 0.42
C ASN A 135 -30.65 -1.52 1.14
N ILE A 136 -31.06 -2.42 2.03
CA ILE A 136 -30.18 -3.30 2.79
C ILE A 136 -30.50 -4.75 2.47
N THR A 137 -29.46 -5.55 2.29
CA THR A 137 -29.51 -7.00 2.21
C THR A 137 -28.70 -7.60 3.35
N LEU A 138 -29.31 -8.50 4.10
CA LEU A 138 -28.72 -9.24 5.20
C LEU A 138 -28.31 -10.66 4.78
N ASP A 139 -27.38 -11.24 5.51
CA ASP A 139 -27.07 -12.67 5.47
C ASP A 139 -28.23 -13.53 6.04
N SER A 140 -28.07 -14.85 5.98
CA SER A 140 -29.09 -15.80 6.46
C SER A 140 -29.32 -15.77 7.97
N ILE A 141 -28.36 -15.28 8.77
CA ILE A 141 -28.47 -15.21 10.24
C ILE A 141 -29.27 -13.97 10.62
N GLY A 142 -28.83 -12.79 10.14
CA GLY A 142 -29.52 -11.52 10.33
C GLY A 142 -30.91 -11.53 9.71
N GLY A 143 -31.09 -12.10 8.51
CA GLY A 143 -32.39 -12.20 7.86
C GLY A 143 -33.40 -13.05 8.62
N ARG A 144 -32.97 -14.12 9.32
CA ARG A 144 -33.83 -14.93 10.20
C ARG A 144 -34.22 -14.16 11.45
N ALA A 145 -33.25 -13.54 12.12
CA ALA A 145 -33.52 -12.73 13.31
C ALA A 145 -34.46 -11.55 13.01
N MET A 146 -34.30 -10.93 11.84
CA MET A 146 -35.17 -9.87 11.35
C MET A 146 -36.59 -10.40 11.05
N LEU A 147 -36.71 -11.54 10.37
CA LEU A 147 -38.01 -12.17 10.08
C LEU A 147 -38.79 -12.51 11.36
N ASP A 148 -38.12 -13.12 12.34
CA ASP A 148 -38.74 -13.48 13.61
C ASP A 148 -39.20 -12.26 14.41
N THR A 149 -38.47 -11.15 14.27
CA THR A 149 -38.80 -9.88 14.93
C THR A 149 -39.97 -9.19 14.24
N THR A 150 -39.92 -9.03 12.92
CA THR A 150 -40.96 -8.32 12.16
C THR A 150 -42.31 -9.04 12.18
N LYS A 151 -42.31 -10.39 12.25
CA LYS A 151 -43.53 -11.20 12.47
C LYS A 151 -44.23 -10.89 13.80
N LYS A 152 -43.46 -10.65 14.87
CA LYS A 152 -43.98 -10.47 16.24
C LYS A 152 -44.28 -9.01 16.56
N TYR A 153 -43.53 -8.10 15.98
CA TYR A 153 -43.55 -6.67 16.31
C TYR A 153 -43.98 -5.81 15.12
N LEU A 154 -44.97 -6.29 14.35
CA LEU A 154 -45.59 -5.48 13.30
C LEU A 154 -46.14 -4.18 13.91
N LYS A 155 -46.05 -3.07 13.17
CA LYS A 155 -46.48 -1.73 13.61
C LYS A 155 -45.75 -1.15 14.82
N HIS A 156 -44.73 -1.84 15.35
CA HIS A 156 -43.83 -1.27 16.35
C HIS A 156 -42.68 -0.55 15.66
N ARG A 157 -42.07 0.40 16.37
CA ARG A 157 -40.91 1.12 15.86
C ARG A 157 -39.61 0.34 16.06
N MET A 158 -38.76 0.40 15.05
CA MET A 158 -37.39 -0.12 15.05
C MET A 158 -36.42 1.03 14.81
N ALA A 159 -35.38 1.08 15.62
CA ALA A 159 -34.33 2.06 15.52
C ALA A 159 -33.03 1.46 14.99
N VAL A 160 -32.29 2.29 14.27
CA VAL A 160 -30.95 2.02 13.77
C VAL A 160 -29.97 2.87 14.56
N VAL A 161 -29.13 2.20 15.35
CA VAL A 161 -28.08 2.85 16.14
C VAL A 161 -26.77 2.78 15.39
N PHE A 162 -26.16 3.93 15.16
CA PHE A 162 -24.84 4.08 14.60
C PHE A 162 -23.83 4.27 15.71
N ILE A 163 -22.89 3.34 15.80
CA ILE A 163 -21.83 3.33 16.78
C ILE A 163 -20.55 3.69 16.06
N GLU A 164 -19.99 4.84 16.38
CA GLU A 164 -18.75 5.32 15.81
C GLU A 164 -17.66 5.36 16.88
N ASN A 165 -16.52 4.73 16.61
CA ASN A 165 -15.33 4.88 17.46
C ASN A 165 -14.31 5.76 16.74
N LYS A 166 -14.12 6.97 17.24
CA LYS A 166 -13.07 7.90 16.78
C LYS A 166 -11.87 7.85 17.70
N VAL A 167 -10.69 7.86 17.11
CA VAL A 167 -9.42 8.08 17.82
C VAL A 167 -8.86 9.40 17.32
N GLU A 168 -8.94 10.42 18.16
CA GLU A 168 -8.43 11.75 17.87
C GLU A 168 -7.10 11.97 18.59
N THR A 169 -6.14 12.55 17.89
CA THR A 169 -4.87 12.96 18.49
C THR A 169 -4.99 14.41 18.93
N ILE A 170 -5.02 14.64 20.24
CA ILE A 170 -5.15 15.98 20.84
C ILE A 170 -3.82 16.34 21.49
N ILE A 171 -3.31 17.53 21.19
CA ILE A 171 -2.15 18.08 21.89
C ILE A 171 -2.67 18.76 23.15
N LYS A 172 -2.36 18.18 24.32
CA LYS A 172 -2.68 18.79 25.62
C LYS A 172 -1.39 18.97 26.39
N ASN A 173 -1.07 20.23 26.73
CA ASN A 173 0.14 20.61 27.47
C ASN A 173 1.45 20.13 26.80
N GLY A 174 1.56 20.28 25.48
CA GLY A 174 2.75 19.87 24.71
C GLY A 174 2.97 18.36 24.58
N LYS A 175 2.07 17.53 25.12
CA LYS A 175 2.08 16.07 24.93
C LYS A 175 0.93 15.66 24.01
N THR A 176 1.27 14.79 23.07
CA THR A 176 0.33 14.16 22.16
C THR A 176 -0.48 13.12 22.93
N ILE A 177 -1.74 13.43 23.26
CA ILE A 177 -2.66 12.51 23.97
C ILE A 177 -3.71 12.03 22.98
N LYS A 178 -3.88 10.71 22.90
CA LYS A 178 -4.88 10.06 22.06
C LYS A 178 -6.20 9.98 22.82
N LYS A 179 -7.23 10.70 22.36
CA LYS A 179 -8.59 10.65 22.90
C LYS A 179 -9.41 9.65 22.10
N ARG A 180 -9.95 8.65 22.77
CA ARG A 180 -10.90 7.70 22.18
C ARG A 180 -12.31 8.15 22.54
N THR A 181 -13.11 8.42 21.52
CA THR A 181 -14.51 8.83 21.69
C THR A 181 -15.39 7.80 20.99
N THR A 182 -16.32 7.21 21.74
CA THR A 182 -17.37 6.36 21.17
C THR A 182 -18.68 7.13 21.21
N THR A 183 -19.25 7.42 20.05
CA THR A 183 -20.60 8.00 19.91
C THR A 183 -21.59 6.91 19.51
N LYS A 184 -22.83 7.04 19.99
CA LYS A 184 -23.92 6.09 19.75
C LYS A 184 -25.18 6.87 19.44
N ASP A 185 -25.35 7.17 18.17
CA ASP A 185 -26.42 8.05 17.71
C ASP A 185 -27.48 7.24 16.97
N ILE A 186 -28.74 7.58 17.17
CA ILE A 186 -29.83 7.02 16.38
C ILE A 186 -29.86 7.76 15.05
N ILE A 187 -29.64 7.03 13.96
CA ILE A 187 -29.80 7.59 12.60
C ILE A 187 -31.27 7.67 12.24
N ASN A 188 -32.02 6.62 12.57
CA ASN A 188 -33.39 6.49 12.13
C ASN A 188 -34.21 5.65 13.13
N ALA A 189 -35.50 5.96 13.27
CA ALA A 189 -36.46 5.13 13.99
C ALA A 189 -37.79 5.09 13.24
N ALA A 190 -38.00 4.01 12.48
CA ALA A 190 -39.13 3.82 11.59
C ALA A 190 -40.07 2.71 12.08
N THR A 191 -41.33 2.78 11.66
CA THR A 191 -42.33 1.76 11.96
C THR A 191 -42.15 0.54 11.05
N ILE A 192 -42.28 -0.66 11.62
CA ILE A 192 -42.29 -1.92 10.85
C ILE A 192 -43.64 -2.05 10.15
N GLU A 193 -43.69 -1.69 8.87
CA GLU A 193 -44.92 -1.71 8.05
C GLU A 193 -45.25 -3.08 7.44
N GLY A 194 -44.28 -3.98 7.37
CA GLY A 194 -44.44 -5.30 6.77
C GLY A 194 -43.52 -6.34 7.39
N VAL A 195 -43.81 -7.61 7.11
CA VAL A 195 -42.96 -8.73 7.49
C VAL A 195 -41.89 -8.93 6.42
N PHE A 196 -40.63 -8.80 6.81
CA PHE A 196 -39.49 -8.94 5.91
C PHE A 196 -38.37 -9.76 6.56
N SER A 197 -37.57 -10.42 5.72
CA SER A 197 -36.46 -11.27 6.13
C SER A 197 -35.12 -10.58 5.87
N SER A 198 -34.46 -10.93 4.77
CA SER A 198 -33.11 -10.47 4.44
C SER A 198 -33.07 -9.11 3.74
N ARG A 199 -34.18 -8.62 3.17
CA ARG A 199 -34.21 -7.36 2.42
C ARG A 199 -35.17 -6.36 3.02
N PHE A 200 -34.70 -5.15 3.23
CA PHE A 200 -35.52 -4.02 3.69
C PHE A 200 -34.87 -2.68 3.29
N GLN A 201 -35.61 -1.60 3.47
CA GLN A 201 -35.16 -0.25 3.14
C GLN A 201 -35.15 0.66 4.37
N ILE A 202 -34.14 1.52 4.47
CA ILE A 202 -34.08 2.63 5.43
C ILE A 202 -34.53 3.89 4.69
N THR A 203 -35.65 4.48 5.12
CA THR A 203 -36.23 5.72 4.60
C THR A 203 -36.04 6.88 5.57
N GLY A 204 -36.29 8.12 5.15
CA GLY A 204 -36.18 9.29 6.02
C GLY A 204 -34.72 9.74 6.21
N ILE A 205 -33.96 9.72 5.11
CA ILE A 205 -32.59 10.23 5.04
C ILE A 205 -32.65 11.63 4.42
N ASP A 206 -31.91 12.59 4.99
CA ASP A 206 -32.07 14.01 4.65
C ASP A 206 -31.61 14.36 3.23
N SER A 207 -30.63 13.61 2.68
CA SER A 207 -30.11 13.87 1.34
C SER A 207 -29.62 12.61 0.62
N GLY A 208 -29.60 12.66 -0.72
CA GLY A 208 -29.00 11.60 -1.53
C GLY A 208 -27.51 11.40 -1.27
N ARG A 209 -26.79 12.44 -0.83
CA ARG A 209 -25.38 12.35 -0.42
C ARG A 209 -25.23 11.54 0.87
N GLU A 210 -26.08 11.82 1.86
CA GLU A 210 -26.09 11.07 3.11
C GLU A 210 -26.48 9.61 2.89
N ALA A 211 -27.45 9.33 2.02
CA ALA A 211 -27.83 7.96 1.65
C ALA A 211 -26.66 7.21 0.99
N ARG A 212 -25.90 7.86 0.10
CA ARG A 212 -24.69 7.27 -0.50
C ARG A 212 -23.60 6.99 0.54
N ASN A 213 -23.33 7.93 1.43
CA ASN A 213 -22.34 7.78 2.49
C ASN A 213 -22.73 6.66 3.46
N LEU A 214 -23.99 6.62 3.90
CA LEU A 214 -24.50 5.55 4.74
C LEU A 214 -24.40 4.19 4.03
N ALA A 215 -24.84 4.09 2.78
CA ALA A 215 -24.72 2.84 2.02
C ALA A 215 -23.26 2.36 1.89
N LEU A 216 -22.32 3.29 1.68
CA LEU A 216 -20.88 2.98 1.66
C LEU A 216 -20.40 2.47 3.01
N LEU A 217 -20.72 3.16 4.10
CA LEU A 217 -20.35 2.74 5.46
C LEU A 217 -20.94 1.37 5.83
N LEU A 218 -22.11 1.03 5.28
CA LEU A 218 -22.78 -0.25 5.50
C LEU A 218 -22.13 -1.39 4.73
N ARG A 219 -21.78 -1.18 3.45
CA ARG A 219 -21.04 -2.17 2.64
C ARG A 219 -19.62 -2.38 3.16
N ALA A 220 -19.01 -1.31 3.66
CA ALA A 220 -17.67 -1.29 4.23
C ALA A 220 -17.49 -2.25 5.42
N GLY A 221 -18.57 -2.69 6.06
CA GLY A 221 -18.56 -3.62 7.19
C GLY A 221 -17.96 -3.03 8.47
N SER A 222 -18.12 -3.76 9.57
CA SER A 222 -17.49 -3.40 10.85
C SER A 222 -16.00 -3.78 10.85
N LEU A 223 -15.19 -3.01 11.57
CA LEU A 223 -13.84 -3.43 11.95
C LEU A 223 -13.95 -4.26 13.23
N SER A 224 -13.26 -5.41 13.28
CA SER A 224 -13.25 -6.27 14.49
C SER A 224 -12.59 -5.58 15.67
N THR A 225 -11.64 -4.69 15.41
CA THR A 225 -10.97 -3.89 16.42
C THR A 225 -10.71 -2.48 15.89
N PRO A 226 -10.77 -1.44 16.75
CA PRO A 226 -10.41 -0.09 16.34
C PRO A 226 -8.99 -0.03 15.79
N ILE A 227 -8.84 0.55 14.60
CA ILE A 227 -7.54 0.78 13.99
C ILE A 227 -7.07 2.20 14.28
N GLU A 228 -5.76 2.37 14.32
CA GLU A 228 -5.12 3.64 14.54
C GLU A 228 -4.09 3.90 13.44
N ILE A 229 -4.08 5.13 12.91
CA ILE A 229 -3.09 5.58 11.94
C ILE A 229 -1.81 5.93 12.70
N ILE A 230 -0.76 5.13 12.49
CA ILE A 230 0.54 5.31 13.17
C ILE A 230 1.45 6.26 12.39
N GLU A 231 1.46 6.13 11.07
CA GLU A 231 2.30 6.91 10.17
C GLU A 231 1.52 7.19 8.88
N GLU A 232 1.69 8.40 8.35
CA GLU A 232 1.11 8.83 7.08
C GLU A 232 2.20 9.40 6.19
N ARG A 233 2.19 9.00 4.92
CA ARG A 233 2.99 9.63 3.87
C ARG A 233 2.10 9.86 2.66
N THR A 234 1.97 11.11 2.26
CA THR A 234 1.22 11.50 1.06
C THR A 234 2.21 12.03 0.04
N ILE A 235 2.29 11.38 -1.11
CA ILE A 235 3.09 11.83 -2.25
C ILE A 235 2.10 12.25 -3.33
N GLY A 236 2.09 13.55 -3.67
CA GLY A 236 1.23 14.06 -4.72
C GLY A 236 1.60 13.48 -6.09
N PRO A 237 0.62 13.17 -6.97
CA PRO A 237 0.90 12.64 -8.31
C PRO A 237 1.84 13.54 -9.14
N SER A 238 1.68 14.87 -9.02
CA SER A 238 2.53 15.85 -9.72
C SER A 238 3.98 15.81 -9.23
N LEU A 239 4.21 15.70 -7.92
CA LEU A 239 5.54 15.56 -7.34
C LEU A 239 6.19 14.23 -7.75
N GLY A 240 5.41 13.15 -7.84
CA GLY A 240 5.89 11.85 -8.33
C GLY A 240 6.35 11.92 -9.79
N ALA A 241 5.50 12.46 -10.67
CA ALA A 241 5.80 12.60 -12.09
C ALA A 241 7.02 13.49 -12.36
N ASP A 242 7.07 14.66 -11.72
CA ASP A 242 8.18 15.62 -11.87
C ASP A 242 9.52 15.01 -11.40
N ASN A 243 9.51 14.24 -10.31
CA ASN A 243 10.71 13.54 -9.84
C ASN A 243 11.17 12.42 -10.79
N ILE A 244 10.24 11.68 -11.40
CA ILE A 244 10.59 10.64 -12.38
C ILE A 244 11.18 11.30 -13.64
N GLU A 245 10.55 12.36 -14.15
CA GLU A 245 11.01 13.09 -15.33
C GLU A 245 12.42 13.66 -15.11
N LYS A 246 12.64 14.39 -14.01
CA LYS A 246 13.96 14.91 -13.63
C LYS A 246 14.98 13.81 -13.40
N GLY A 247 14.57 12.67 -12.82
CA GLY A 247 15.44 11.52 -12.62
C GLY A 247 15.92 10.90 -13.93
N VAL A 248 15.00 10.66 -14.88
CA VAL A 248 15.32 10.14 -16.22
C VAL A 248 16.22 11.12 -16.97
N LEU A 249 15.91 12.42 -16.94
CA LEU A 249 16.74 13.45 -17.55
C LEU A 249 18.17 13.45 -16.97
N SER A 250 18.30 13.29 -15.65
CA SER A 250 19.61 13.22 -14.97
C SER A 250 20.43 12.00 -15.43
N VAL A 251 19.78 10.84 -15.61
CA VAL A 251 20.43 9.64 -16.16
C VAL A 251 20.92 9.91 -17.58
N ILE A 252 20.08 10.47 -18.44
CA ILE A 252 20.45 10.73 -19.85
C ILE A 252 21.62 11.71 -19.95
N ILE A 253 21.57 12.82 -19.21
CA ILE A 253 22.64 13.82 -19.21
C ILE A 253 23.94 13.21 -18.66
N GLY A 254 23.87 12.52 -17.51
CA GLY A 254 25.03 11.87 -16.91
C GLY A 254 25.65 10.81 -17.82
N PHE A 255 24.80 10.00 -18.48
CA PHE A 255 25.23 9.01 -19.45
C PHE A 255 25.94 9.64 -20.65
N MET A 256 25.38 10.70 -21.24
CA MET A 256 26.02 11.40 -22.36
C MET A 256 27.38 12.00 -21.98
N LEU A 257 27.50 12.61 -20.79
CA LEU A 257 28.78 13.14 -20.30
C LEU A 257 29.84 12.03 -20.14
N VAL A 258 29.44 10.88 -19.61
CA VAL A 258 30.30 9.70 -19.51
C VAL A 258 30.76 9.20 -20.87
N LEU A 259 29.86 9.09 -21.85
CA LEU A 259 30.21 8.63 -23.20
C LEU A 259 31.24 9.57 -23.87
N ILE A 260 31.04 10.89 -23.72
CA ILE A 260 31.95 11.91 -24.24
C ILE A 260 33.33 11.79 -23.57
N PHE A 261 33.35 11.68 -22.24
CA PHE A 261 34.60 11.52 -21.48
C PHE A 261 35.37 10.27 -21.92
N MET A 262 34.69 9.13 -22.04
CA MET A 262 35.32 7.87 -22.44
C MET A 262 35.86 7.92 -23.87
N ALA A 263 35.08 8.47 -24.81
CA ALA A 263 35.53 8.64 -26.19
C ALA A 263 36.77 9.55 -26.29
N MET A 264 36.81 10.65 -25.54
CA MET A 264 37.92 11.60 -25.55
C MET A 264 39.18 11.03 -24.89
N ARG A 265 39.05 10.36 -23.74
CA ARG A 265 40.18 9.91 -22.93
C ARG A 265 40.80 8.58 -23.39
N TYR A 266 40.01 7.69 -23.98
CA TYR A 266 40.41 6.32 -24.34
C TYR A 266 40.28 5.98 -25.82
N ARG A 267 39.90 6.95 -26.68
CA ARG A 267 39.81 6.80 -28.14
C ARG A 267 39.06 5.52 -28.57
N VAL A 268 39.75 4.59 -29.24
CA VAL A 268 39.15 3.34 -29.76
C VAL A 268 38.67 2.43 -28.62
N PHE A 269 39.42 2.31 -27.53
CA PHE A 269 38.99 1.56 -26.34
C PHE A 269 37.78 2.24 -25.69
N GLY A 270 37.77 3.58 -25.67
CA GLY A 270 36.63 4.38 -25.23
C GLY A 270 35.36 4.10 -26.03
N LEU A 271 35.46 3.99 -27.36
CA LEU A 271 34.33 3.63 -28.22
C LEU A 271 33.80 2.22 -27.92
N VAL A 272 34.67 1.25 -27.64
CA VAL A 272 34.24 -0.09 -27.24
C VAL A 272 33.51 -0.06 -25.89
N ALA A 273 34.04 0.68 -24.91
CA ALA A 273 33.36 0.87 -23.63
C ALA A 273 32.00 1.56 -23.79
N ASN A 274 31.88 2.54 -24.69
CA ASN A 274 30.62 3.21 -24.98
C ASN A 274 29.56 2.24 -25.52
N ILE A 275 29.95 1.33 -26.41
CA ILE A 275 29.05 0.28 -26.92
C ILE A 275 28.64 -0.66 -25.79
N ALA A 276 29.60 -1.13 -24.97
CA ALA A 276 29.33 -2.01 -23.84
C ALA A 276 28.39 -1.35 -22.81
N LEU A 277 28.63 -0.07 -22.48
CA LEU A 277 27.83 0.71 -21.53
C LEU A 277 26.41 0.97 -22.06
N THR A 278 26.26 1.25 -23.35
CA THR A 278 24.94 1.41 -23.99
C THR A 278 24.16 0.10 -23.96
N LEU A 279 24.81 -1.01 -24.30
CA LEU A 279 24.20 -2.34 -24.20
C LEU A 279 23.82 -2.68 -22.75
N ASN A 280 24.64 -2.27 -21.78
CA ASN A 280 24.37 -2.47 -20.36
C ASN A 280 23.06 -1.76 -19.96
N LEU A 281 22.93 -0.47 -20.28
CA LEU A 281 21.71 0.29 -19.97
C LEU A 281 20.47 -0.32 -20.66
N ALA A 282 20.60 -0.73 -21.92
CA ALA A 282 19.53 -1.42 -22.64
C ALA A 282 19.13 -2.75 -21.97
N MET A 283 20.09 -3.54 -21.49
CA MET A 283 19.81 -4.78 -20.77
C MET A 283 19.16 -4.54 -19.41
N ILE A 284 19.56 -3.51 -18.66
CA ILE A 284 18.89 -3.15 -17.41
C ILE A 284 17.41 -2.88 -17.66
N VAL A 285 17.09 -2.04 -18.66
CA VAL A 285 15.70 -1.73 -19.02
C VAL A 285 14.95 -2.98 -19.51
N ALA A 286 15.59 -3.80 -20.34
CA ALA A 286 14.98 -5.03 -20.85
C ALA A 286 14.65 -6.03 -19.72
N VAL A 287 15.57 -6.25 -18.78
CA VAL A 287 15.37 -7.17 -17.66
C VAL A 287 14.31 -6.63 -16.70
N LEU A 288 14.31 -5.33 -16.40
CA LEU A 288 13.25 -4.72 -15.58
C LEU A 288 11.87 -4.88 -16.23
N SER A 289 11.79 -4.71 -17.55
CA SER A 289 10.55 -4.93 -18.31
C SER A 289 10.11 -6.40 -18.28
N LEU A 290 11.04 -7.36 -18.41
CA LEU A 290 10.75 -8.79 -18.35
C LEU A 290 10.23 -9.22 -16.96
N LEU A 291 10.78 -8.64 -15.89
CA LEU A 291 10.40 -8.93 -14.52
C LEU A 291 9.18 -8.11 -14.04
N GLN A 292 8.60 -7.26 -14.90
CA GLN A 292 7.53 -6.31 -14.55
C GLN A 292 7.87 -5.47 -13.30
N ALA A 293 9.15 -5.15 -13.12
CA ALA A 293 9.63 -4.41 -11.96
C ALA A 293 9.29 -2.92 -12.12
N THR A 294 8.73 -2.31 -11.08
CA THR A 294 8.37 -0.89 -11.10
C THR A 294 9.61 0.00 -11.03
N LEU A 295 9.74 0.94 -11.98
CA LEU A 295 10.78 1.96 -11.93
C LEU A 295 10.40 3.05 -10.92
N THR A 296 11.13 3.11 -9.82
CA THR A 296 10.93 4.10 -8.74
C THR A 296 12.07 5.12 -8.74
N LEU A 297 11.90 6.25 -8.05
CA LEU A 297 12.97 7.26 -7.94
C LEU A 297 14.28 6.68 -7.35
N PRO A 298 14.26 5.87 -6.26
CA PRO A 298 15.46 5.17 -5.84
C PRO A 298 15.95 4.15 -6.86
N GLY A 299 15.06 3.48 -7.60
CA GLY A 299 15.46 2.64 -8.73
C GLY A 299 16.28 3.39 -9.78
N ILE A 300 15.88 4.61 -10.12
CA ILE A 300 16.64 5.50 -11.02
C ILE A 300 18.02 5.81 -10.44
N ALA A 301 18.13 6.09 -9.14
CA ALA A 301 19.42 6.30 -8.47
C ALA A 301 20.31 5.03 -8.54
N GLY A 302 19.70 3.85 -8.45
CA GLY A 302 20.38 2.56 -8.68
C GLY A 302 20.95 2.47 -10.09
N ILE A 303 20.18 2.87 -11.11
CA ILE A 303 20.66 2.94 -12.49
C ILE A 303 21.86 3.91 -12.60
N VAL A 304 21.77 5.13 -12.06
CA VAL A 304 22.88 6.10 -12.07
C VAL A 304 24.15 5.50 -11.45
N LEU A 305 24.03 4.85 -10.29
CA LEU A 305 25.15 4.20 -9.62
C LEU A 305 25.75 3.09 -10.48
N THR A 306 24.92 2.24 -11.07
CA THR A 306 25.38 1.13 -11.92
C THR A 306 26.07 1.62 -13.20
N VAL A 307 25.62 2.73 -13.78
CA VAL A 307 26.29 3.36 -14.92
C VAL A 307 27.71 3.81 -14.51
N GLY A 308 27.85 4.45 -13.34
CA GLY A 308 29.17 4.83 -12.82
C GLY A 308 30.11 3.64 -12.61
N MET A 309 29.62 2.57 -11.97
CA MET A 309 30.40 1.36 -11.72
C MET A 309 30.75 0.60 -13.01
N ALA A 310 29.86 0.59 -14.00
CA ALA A 310 30.11 -0.05 -15.29
C ALA A 310 31.22 0.65 -16.10
N VAL A 311 31.39 1.96 -15.93
CA VAL A 311 32.52 2.69 -16.52
C VAL A 311 33.82 2.29 -15.85
N ASP A 312 33.84 2.23 -14.51
CA ASP A 312 35.03 1.88 -13.73
C ASP A 312 35.58 0.49 -14.10
N ALA A 313 34.70 -0.50 -14.26
CA ALA A 313 35.07 -1.84 -14.71
C ALA A 313 35.78 -1.82 -16.09
N ASN A 314 35.25 -1.05 -17.05
CA ASN A 314 35.88 -0.93 -18.37
C ASN A 314 37.21 -0.17 -18.31
N VAL A 315 37.30 0.89 -17.50
CA VAL A 315 38.55 1.64 -17.27
C VAL A 315 39.63 0.76 -16.67
N LEU A 316 39.31 -0.03 -15.64
CA LEU A 316 40.26 -0.94 -15.00
C LEU A 316 40.83 -1.97 -15.98
N ILE A 317 39.98 -2.56 -16.82
CA ILE A 317 40.41 -3.48 -17.88
C ILE A 317 41.40 -2.78 -18.81
N PHE A 318 41.10 -1.57 -19.24
CA PHE A 318 41.95 -0.85 -20.19
C PHE A 318 43.28 -0.43 -19.60
N GLU A 319 43.31 0.06 -18.36
CA GLU A 319 44.57 0.38 -17.69
C GLU A 319 45.40 -0.89 -17.48
N ARG A 320 44.77 -2.04 -17.14
CA ARG A 320 45.50 -3.31 -17.01
C ARG A 320 46.05 -3.80 -18.34
N ILE A 321 45.29 -3.69 -19.44
CA ILE A 321 45.77 -4.01 -20.79
C ILE A 321 46.94 -3.09 -21.17
N LYS A 322 46.85 -1.80 -20.83
CA LYS A 322 47.90 -0.80 -21.10
C LYS A 322 49.18 -1.09 -20.32
N GLU A 323 49.06 -1.50 -19.05
CA GLU A 323 50.18 -1.92 -18.22
C GLU A 323 50.88 -3.18 -18.79
N GLU A 324 50.09 -4.18 -19.21
CA GLU A 324 50.61 -5.39 -19.84
C GLU A 324 51.28 -5.12 -21.20
N LEU A 325 50.75 -4.17 -21.99
CA LEU A 325 51.39 -3.71 -23.24
C LEU A 325 52.74 -3.03 -22.98
N GLY A 326 52.93 -2.42 -21.81
CA GLY A 326 54.22 -1.83 -21.41
C GLY A 326 55.27 -2.88 -21.05
N SER A 327 54.84 -4.07 -20.60
CA SER A 327 55.73 -5.16 -20.13
C SER A 327 55.88 -6.31 -21.14
N ASN A 328 54.94 -6.48 -22.07
CA ASN A 328 54.94 -7.52 -23.10
C ASN A 328 54.84 -6.92 -24.51
N SER A 329 55.61 -7.45 -25.46
CA SER A 329 55.59 -7.02 -26.88
C SER A 329 54.49 -7.70 -27.72
N ASP A 330 53.74 -8.66 -27.16
CA ASP A 330 52.64 -9.36 -27.83
C ASP A 330 51.27 -8.82 -27.37
N ILE A 331 50.61 -8.10 -28.27
CA ILE A 331 49.32 -7.41 -28.04
C ILE A 331 48.22 -8.39 -27.64
N GLN A 332 48.19 -9.59 -28.24
CA GLN A 332 47.13 -10.58 -27.94
C GLN A 332 47.30 -11.14 -26.53
N LYS A 333 48.55 -11.40 -26.12
CA LYS A 333 48.86 -11.83 -24.75
C LYS A 333 48.60 -10.73 -23.73
N ALA A 334 48.88 -9.47 -24.08
CA ALA A 334 48.59 -8.33 -23.20
C ALA A 334 47.08 -8.16 -22.98
N ILE A 335 46.26 -8.32 -24.03
CA ILE A 335 44.80 -8.28 -23.90
C ILE A 335 44.30 -9.44 -23.03
N SER A 336 44.72 -10.69 -23.29
CA SER A 336 44.26 -11.84 -22.49
C SER A 336 44.67 -11.71 -21.02
N SER A 337 45.95 -11.38 -20.76
CA SER A 337 46.48 -11.17 -19.41
C SER A 337 45.75 -10.02 -18.69
N GLY A 338 45.48 -8.92 -19.40
CA GLY A 338 44.75 -7.77 -18.86
C GLY A 338 43.35 -8.14 -18.41
N TYR A 339 42.59 -8.86 -19.23
CA TYR A 339 41.26 -9.35 -18.87
C TYR A 339 41.29 -10.33 -17.71
N ASP A 340 42.21 -11.31 -17.70
CA ASP A 340 42.27 -12.32 -16.65
C ASP A 340 42.62 -11.72 -15.28
N LYS A 341 43.50 -10.71 -15.25
CA LYS A 341 43.85 -9.98 -14.01
C LYS A 341 42.73 -9.03 -13.57
N ALA A 342 42.12 -8.29 -14.49
CA ALA A 342 41.03 -7.37 -14.17
C ALA A 342 39.77 -8.11 -13.70
N LEU A 343 39.54 -9.32 -14.21
CA LEU A 343 38.39 -10.16 -13.89
C LEU A 343 38.22 -10.40 -12.39
N LEU A 344 39.29 -10.76 -11.69
CA LEU A 344 39.26 -11.01 -10.24
C LEU A 344 38.88 -9.75 -9.47
N THR A 345 39.54 -8.62 -9.77
CA THR A 345 39.26 -7.34 -9.09
C THR A 345 37.83 -6.85 -9.35
N ILE A 346 37.33 -6.99 -10.58
CA ILE A 346 35.96 -6.60 -10.94
C ILE A 346 34.94 -7.52 -10.27
N ALA A 347 35.20 -8.83 -10.24
CA ALA A 347 34.34 -9.79 -9.58
C ALA A 347 34.26 -9.51 -8.07
N ASP A 348 35.38 -9.29 -7.40
CA ASP A 348 35.42 -9.03 -5.95
C ASP A 348 34.62 -7.77 -5.56
N ALA A 349 34.81 -6.68 -6.30
CA ALA A 349 34.10 -5.41 -6.07
C ALA A 349 32.58 -5.57 -6.30
N ASN A 350 32.19 -6.23 -7.39
CA ASN A 350 30.79 -6.40 -7.76
C ASN A 350 30.07 -7.44 -6.89
N ILE A 351 30.71 -8.54 -6.51
CA ILE A 351 30.13 -9.56 -5.62
C ILE A 351 29.84 -8.95 -4.24
N THR A 352 30.77 -8.15 -3.70
CA THR A 352 30.55 -7.45 -2.43
C THR A 352 29.34 -6.53 -2.50
N THR A 353 29.22 -5.79 -3.60
CA THR A 353 28.07 -4.89 -3.83
C THR A 353 26.76 -5.68 -4.04
N LEU A 354 26.83 -6.82 -4.72
CA LEU A 354 25.67 -7.70 -4.94
C LEU A 354 25.16 -8.30 -3.63
N ILE A 355 26.06 -8.68 -2.71
CA ILE A 355 25.69 -9.13 -1.36
C ILE A 355 24.94 -8.01 -0.63
N ALA A 356 25.44 -6.78 -0.66
CA ALA A 356 24.76 -5.64 -0.05
C ALA A 356 23.36 -5.42 -0.67
N ALA A 357 23.25 -5.50 -2.00
CA ALA A 357 21.97 -5.39 -2.70
C ALA A 357 20.99 -6.51 -2.30
N LEU A 358 21.44 -7.75 -2.12
CA LEU A 358 20.61 -8.86 -1.64
C LEU A 358 20.10 -8.65 -0.20
N VAL A 359 20.94 -8.10 0.68
CA VAL A 359 20.53 -7.72 2.04
C VAL A 359 19.47 -6.60 1.96
N LEU A 360 19.69 -5.58 1.14
CA LEU A 360 18.72 -4.49 0.92
C LEU A 360 17.40 -5.00 0.31
N PHE A 361 17.45 -5.99 -0.57
CA PHE A 361 16.24 -6.60 -1.14
C PHE A 361 15.46 -7.41 -0.09
N SER A 362 16.17 -8.15 0.75
CA SER A 362 15.57 -9.03 1.76
C SER A 362 14.96 -8.26 2.93
N PHE A 363 15.67 -7.25 3.43
CA PHE A 363 15.28 -6.49 4.63
C PHE A 363 14.74 -5.09 4.34
N GLY A 364 15.00 -4.55 3.15
CA GLY A 364 14.50 -3.23 2.75
C GLY A 364 12.98 -3.23 2.61
N THR A 365 12.38 -2.04 2.68
CA THR A 365 10.94 -1.85 2.51
C THR A 365 10.67 -0.83 1.41
N GLY A 366 9.57 -1.03 0.68
CA GLY A 366 9.08 -0.14 -0.38
C GLY A 366 10.19 0.34 -1.33
N PRO A 367 10.59 1.64 -1.30
CA PRO A 367 11.54 2.19 -2.25
C PRO A 367 12.96 1.56 -2.19
N ILE A 368 13.40 1.07 -1.03
CA ILE A 368 14.73 0.46 -0.88
C ILE A 368 14.81 -0.87 -1.66
N LYS A 369 13.70 -1.62 -1.74
CA LYS A 369 13.63 -2.84 -2.56
C LYS A 369 13.76 -2.51 -4.05
N GLY A 370 13.11 -1.43 -4.49
CA GLY A 370 13.22 -0.96 -5.88
C GLY A 370 14.68 -0.63 -6.25
N PHE A 371 15.37 0.12 -5.39
CA PHE A 371 16.81 0.38 -5.54
C PHE A 371 17.63 -0.92 -5.59
N ALA A 372 17.39 -1.85 -4.67
CA ALA A 372 18.12 -3.12 -4.62
C ALA A 372 17.96 -3.96 -5.90
N ILE A 373 16.74 -4.06 -6.44
CA ILE A 373 16.48 -4.78 -7.70
C ILE A 373 17.27 -4.17 -8.85
N THR A 374 17.19 -2.84 -9.01
CA THR A 374 17.91 -2.14 -10.09
C THR A 374 19.42 -2.28 -9.96
N LEU A 375 19.95 -2.21 -8.74
CA LEU A 375 21.38 -2.37 -8.45
C LEU A 375 21.86 -3.78 -8.76
N SER A 376 21.14 -4.81 -8.30
CA SER A 376 21.49 -6.22 -8.57
C SER A 376 21.50 -6.53 -10.07
N ILE A 377 20.46 -6.10 -10.79
CA ILE A 377 20.39 -6.30 -12.25
C ILE A 377 21.53 -5.55 -12.94
N GLY A 378 21.76 -4.29 -12.56
CA GLY A 378 22.81 -3.46 -13.14
C GLY A 378 24.22 -4.02 -12.91
N ILE A 379 24.50 -4.61 -11.76
CA ILE A 379 25.79 -5.27 -11.49
C ILE A 379 25.98 -6.49 -12.37
N ILE A 380 24.99 -7.38 -12.45
CA ILE A 380 25.07 -8.62 -13.23
C ILE A 380 25.24 -8.31 -14.73
N THR A 381 24.42 -7.39 -15.24
CA THR A 381 24.48 -6.95 -16.64
C THR A 381 25.78 -6.18 -16.95
N SER A 382 26.27 -5.36 -16.02
CA SER A 382 27.56 -4.66 -16.13
C SER A 382 28.73 -5.63 -16.22
N MET A 383 28.80 -6.64 -15.32
CA MET A 383 29.84 -7.66 -15.39
C MET A 383 29.80 -8.40 -16.73
N PHE A 384 28.63 -8.79 -17.21
CA PHE A 384 28.48 -9.45 -18.51
C PHE A 384 28.98 -8.57 -19.66
N THR A 385 28.57 -7.29 -19.71
CA THR A 385 29.02 -6.38 -20.77
C THR A 385 30.51 -6.05 -20.71
N ALA A 386 31.03 -5.76 -19.53
CA ALA A 386 32.42 -5.39 -19.31
C ALA A 386 33.39 -6.56 -19.48
N ILE A 387 32.97 -7.81 -19.31
CA ILE A 387 33.86 -8.98 -19.43
C ILE A 387 33.71 -9.65 -20.80
N ILE A 388 32.49 -9.87 -21.25
CA ILE A 388 32.22 -10.71 -22.44
C ILE A 388 32.11 -9.83 -23.68
N VAL A 389 31.26 -8.80 -23.63
CA VAL A 389 30.96 -7.97 -24.81
C VAL A 389 32.17 -7.12 -25.20
N SER A 390 32.78 -6.42 -24.24
CA SER A 390 34.00 -5.64 -24.47
C SER A 390 35.14 -6.51 -25.02
N ARG A 391 35.37 -7.70 -24.44
CA ARG A 391 36.41 -8.65 -24.87
C ARG A 391 36.15 -9.15 -26.28
N ALA A 392 34.91 -9.51 -26.61
CA ALA A 392 34.54 -9.93 -27.94
C ALA A 392 34.78 -8.83 -28.99
N ILE A 393 34.43 -7.58 -28.68
CA ILE A 393 34.64 -6.45 -29.59
C ILE A 393 36.14 -6.16 -29.74
N ILE A 394 36.91 -6.11 -28.65
CA ILE A 394 38.36 -5.86 -28.69
C ILE A 394 39.08 -6.97 -29.47
N ASN A 395 38.76 -8.24 -29.17
CA ASN A 395 39.32 -9.37 -29.90
C ASN A 395 38.92 -9.35 -31.38
N LYS A 396 37.73 -8.86 -31.74
CA LYS A 396 37.35 -8.71 -33.14
C LYS A 396 38.11 -7.58 -33.85
N ILE A 397 38.38 -6.47 -33.16
CA ILE A 397 39.09 -5.32 -33.74
C ILE A 397 40.60 -5.60 -33.89
N TYR A 398 41.20 -6.27 -32.90
CA TYR A 398 42.64 -6.50 -32.82
C TYR A 398 43.07 -7.94 -33.12
N GLY A 399 42.13 -8.88 -33.18
CA GLY A 399 42.36 -10.29 -33.52
C GLY A 399 42.86 -10.41 -34.95
N GLY A 400 44.16 -10.69 -35.09
CA GLY A 400 44.83 -10.92 -36.37
C GLY A 400 45.82 -9.83 -36.81
N LYS A 401 45.92 -8.69 -36.12
CA LYS A 401 46.93 -7.67 -36.46
C LYS A 401 48.28 -7.99 -35.80
N LYS A 402 49.23 -8.49 -36.60
CA LYS A 402 50.66 -8.55 -36.22
C LYS A 402 51.34 -7.23 -36.56
N HIS A 403 51.90 -6.63 -35.52
CA HIS A 403 52.86 -5.52 -35.51
C HIS A 403 52.47 -4.22 -36.23
N GLN A 404 52.69 -3.15 -35.46
CA GLN A 404 52.74 -1.74 -35.83
C GLN A 404 51.42 -0.98 -35.91
N GLU A 405 51.45 0.10 -35.12
CA GLU A 405 50.57 1.26 -35.04
C GLU A 405 49.24 1.10 -34.31
N LEU A 406 49.34 1.28 -32.99
CA LEU A 406 48.26 1.82 -32.17
C LEU A 406 48.56 3.28 -31.85
N SER A 407 47.73 4.18 -32.36
CA SER A 407 47.60 5.54 -31.82
C SER A 407 46.85 5.47 -30.50
N ILE A 408 47.58 5.25 -29.41
CA ILE A 408 47.10 5.31 -28.01
C ILE A 408 46.55 6.70 -27.72
#